data_AF-A0A532V9X4-F1
#
_entry.id   AF-A0A532V9X4-F1
#
_cell.length_a   1.000
_cell.length_b   1.000
_cell.length_c   1.000
_cell.angle_alpha   90.00
_cell.angle_beta   90.00
_cell.angle_gamma   90.00
#
_symmetry.space_group_name_H-M   'P 1'
#
loop_
_entity.id
_entity.type
_entity.pdbx_description
1 polymer ?
#
loop_
_entity_poly.entity_id
_entity_poly.type
_entity_poly.pdbx_seq_one_letter_code
_entity_poly.pdbx_strand_id
1 'polypeptide(L)'
;MAFAVKIETCPQCGSKDTQNLVRVEAGCPVRVYVRCAKCQTFVARYTLERYASDKTYESLLKTSRRGGCLIASRSRAQELEGFSSKVEAEFKETIAVPPTELKVEEIIWKLET
;
A
#
# COMPACT_ATOMS: atom_id res chain seq x y z
N MET A 1 -23.31 10.20 -13.12
CA MET A 1 -22.28 10.24 -12.04
C MET A 1 -21.07 10.97 -12.58
N ALA A 2 -20.58 11.99 -11.87
CA ALA A 2 -19.30 12.62 -12.19
C ALA A 2 -18.18 11.83 -11.53
N PHE A 3 -17.13 11.52 -12.27
CA PHE A 3 -15.92 10.91 -11.73
C PHE A 3 -14.75 11.88 -11.90
N ALA A 4 -13.83 11.88 -10.95
CA ALA A 4 -12.60 12.65 -11.01
C ALA A 4 -11.42 11.69 -11.04
N VAL A 5 -10.46 11.96 -11.93
CA VAL A 5 -9.21 11.19 -12.02
C VAL A 5 -8.08 12.10 -11.56
N LYS A 6 -7.23 11.60 -10.66
CA LYS A 6 -6.06 12.31 -10.17
C LYS A 6 -4.81 11.48 -10.44
N ILE A 7 -3.79 12.11 -11.00
CA ILE A 7 -2.44 11.56 -11.06
C ILE A 7 -1.67 12.09 -9.85
N GLU A 8 -1.11 11.19 -9.06
CA GLU A 8 -0.28 11.61 -7.94
C GLU A 8 0.98 12.32 -8.42
N THR A 9 1.37 13.36 -7.67
CA THR A 9 2.54 14.17 -7.97
C THR A 9 3.37 14.28 -6.70
N CYS A 10 4.68 14.11 -6.82
CA CYS A 10 5.58 14.20 -5.69
C CYS A 10 5.51 15.62 -5.07
N PRO A 11 5.23 15.74 -3.76
CA PRO A 11 5.13 17.04 -3.10
C PRO A 11 6.48 17.74 -2.95
N GLN A 12 7.60 17.02 -3.05
CA GLN A 12 8.95 17.57 -2.90
C GLN A 12 9.54 18.08 -4.22
N CYS A 13 9.48 17.29 -5.30
CA CYS A 13 10.11 17.64 -6.58
C CYS A 13 9.13 17.89 -7.73
N GLY A 14 7.82 17.76 -7.50
CA GLY A 14 6.80 17.94 -8.54
C GLY A 14 6.76 16.85 -9.62
N SER A 15 7.56 15.80 -9.50
CA SER A 15 7.57 14.69 -10.47
C SER A 15 6.26 13.89 -10.43
N LYS A 16 5.76 13.50 -11.60
CA LYS A 16 4.65 12.54 -11.75
C LYS A 16 5.12 11.09 -11.84
N ASP A 17 6.43 10.89 -11.90
CA ASP A 17 7.06 9.58 -11.95
C ASP A 17 7.10 8.97 -10.54
N THR A 18 6.20 8.02 -10.29
CA THR A 18 5.99 7.37 -9.00
C THR A 18 6.02 5.85 -9.12
N GLN A 19 6.49 5.20 -8.07
CA GLN A 19 6.59 3.75 -7.93
C GLN A 19 5.68 3.29 -6.80
N ASN A 20 4.91 2.24 -7.06
CA ASN A 20 4.06 1.60 -6.06
C ASN A 20 4.81 0.44 -5.40
N LEU A 21 4.96 0.49 -4.09
CA LEU A 21 5.56 -0.56 -3.26
C LEU A 21 4.43 -1.28 -2.52
N VAL A 22 4.18 -2.54 -2.88
CA VAL A 22 3.10 -3.34 -2.28
C VAL A 22 3.66 -4.14 -1.09
N ARG A 23 3.14 -3.85 0.11
CA ARG A 23 3.44 -4.59 1.35
C ARG A 23 2.29 -5.54 1.66
N VAL A 24 2.59 -6.83 1.64
CA VAL A 24 1.67 -7.90 2.06
C VAL A 24 2.21 -8.49 3.35
N GLU A 25 1.37 -8.51 4.39
CA GLU A 25 1.71 -9.05 5.70
C GLU A 25 0.62 -10.04 6.12
N ALA A 26 1.02 -11.17 6.71
CA ALA A 26 0.07 -12.20 7.13
C ALA A 26 -0.92 -11.60 8.16
N GLY A 27 -2.21 -11.84 7.98
CA GLY A 27 -3.26 -11.33 8.87
C GLY A 27 -3.58 -9.82 8.76
N CYS A 28 -2.82 -9.04 7.97
CA CYS A 28 -3.09 -7.62 7.74
C CYS A 28 -3.63 -7.34 6.32
N PRO A 29 -4.39 -6.24 6.14
CA PRO A 29 -4.73 -5.73 4.82
C PRO A 29 -3.48 -5.37 4.01
N VAL A 30 -3.54 -5.57 2.69
CA VAL A 30 -2.45 -5.18 1.79
C VAL A 30 -2.32 -3.66 1.77
N ARG A 31 -1.09 -3.16 1.92
CA ARG A 31 -0.78 -1.73 1.89
C ARG A 31 0.06 -1.41 0.67
N VAL A 32 -0.19 -0.25 0.06
CA VAL A 32 0.60 0.27 -1.05
C VAL A 32 1.22 1.59 -0.62
N TYR A 33 2.54 1.67 -0.66
CA TYR A 33 3.29 2.90 -0.44
C TYR A 33 3.73 3.46 -1.80
N VAL A 34 3.42 4.73 -2.05
CA VAL A 34 3.83 5.41 -3.27
C VAL A 34 5.11 6.18 -2.98
N ARG A 35 6.15 5.90 -3.77
CA ARG A 35 7.45 6.56 -3.70
C ARG A 35 7.70 7.34 -4.98
N CYS A 36 8.31 8.52 -4.89
CA CYS A 36 8.76 9.22 -6.09
C CYS A 36 9.98 8.52 -6.71
N ALA A 37 9.95 8.21 -8.01
CA ALA A 37 11.09 7.58 -8.68
C ALA A 37 12.33 8.50 -8.77
N LYS A 38 12.13 9.82 -8.73
CA LYS A 38 13.22 10.80 -8.85
C LYS A 38 13.90 11.10 -7.52
N CYS A 39 13.15 11.63 -6.55
CA CYS A 39 13.71 12.05 -5.26
C CYS A 39 13.51 11.01 -4.15
N GLN A 40 12.91 9.86 -4.47
CA GLN A 40 12.78 8.72 -3.56
C GLN A 40 11.96 8.99 -2.29
N THR A 41 11.27 10.13 -2.22
CA THR A 41 10.41 10.53 -1.09
C THR A 41 9.07 9.79 -1.11
N PHE A 42 8.52 9.57 0.09
CA PHE A 42 7.14 9.14 0.29
C PHE A 42 6.15 10.15 -0.31
N VAL A 43 5.15 9.64 -1.05
CA VAL A 43 4.12 10.44 -1.71
C VAL A 43 2.74 10.17 -1.08
N ALA A 44 2.37 8.90 -0.93
CA ALA A 44 1.07 8.50 -0.41
C ALA A 44 1.10 7.06 0.13
N ARG A 45 0.08 6.69 0.92
CA ARG A 45 -0.18 5.31 1.35
C ARG A 45 -1.65 4.97 1.14
N TYR A 46 -1.91 3.80 0.57
CA TYR A 46 -3.26 3.24 0.41
C TYR A 46 -3.36 1.90 1.13
N THR A 47 -4.54 1.61 1.66
CA THR A 47 -4.91 0.26 2.12
C THR A 47 -5.85 -0.32 1.08
N LEU A 48 -5.49 -1.47 0.50
CA LEU A 48 -6.33 -2.13 -0.49
C LEU A 48 -7.42 -2.92 0.21
N GLU A 49 -8.68 -2.56 -0.03
CA GLU A 49 -9.82 -3.39 0.36
C GLU A 49 -10.00 -4.58 -0.60
N ARG A 50 -9.71 -4.35 -1.89
CA ARG A 50 -9.80 -5.32 -2.99
C ARG A 50 -8.70 -5.03 -4.01
N TYR A 51 -8.16 -6.06 -4.63
CA TYR A 51 -7.09 -5.96 -5.63
C TYR A 51 -7.41 -6.76 -6.88
N ALA A 52 -7.64 -6.09 -8.01
CA ALA A 52 -7.90 -6.74 -9.29
C ALA A 52 -6.71 -6.54 -10.24
N SER A 53 -6.29 -7.61 -10.91
CA SER A 53 -5.32 -7.58 -12.00
C SER A 53 -5.94 -8.15 -13.29
N ASP A 54 -5.14 -8.25 -14.34
CA ASP A 54 -5.51 -8.84 -15.63
C ASP A 54 -5.70 -10.37 -15.59
N LYS A 55 -5.41 -11.03 -14.44
CA LYS A 55 -5.73 -12.43 -14.20
C LYS A 55 -7.12 -12.60 -13.57
N THR A 56 -7.78 -13.70 -13.93
CA THR A 56 -9.18 -14.03 -13.60
C THR A 56 -9.52 -13.89 -12.11
N TYR A 57 -10.71 -13.31 -11.89
CA TYR A 57 -11.46 -12.93 -10.69
C TYR A 57 -11.42 -13.85 -9.44
N GLU A 58 -10.77 -15.02 -9.50
CA GLU A 58 -10.82 -16.03 -8.43
C GLU A 58 -9.82 -15.79 -7.29
N SER A 59 -8.68 -15.13 -7.55
CA SER A 59 -7.72 -14.74 -6.49
C SER A 59 -8.23 -13.62 -5.57
N LEU A 60 -9.33 -12.98 -5.96
CA LEU A 60 -9.88 -11.71 -5.45
C LEU A 60 -10.82 -11.88 -4.24
N LEU A 61 -11.45 -13.04 -4.06
CA LEU A 61 -12.51 -13.24 -3.05
C LEU A 61 -11.97 -13.62 -1.65
N LYS A 62 -10.68 -13.93 -1.50
CA LYS A 62 -10.08 -14.29 -0.20
C LYS A 62 -9.48 -13.12 0.57
N THR A 63 -9.19 -12.00 -0.10
CA THR A 63 -8.56 -10.82 0.52
C THR A 63 -9.47 -10.10 1.54
N SER A 64 -10.79 -10.28 1.45
CA SER A 64 -11.78 -9.56 2.27
C SER A 64 -11.99 -10.10 3.70
N ARG A 65 -11.26 -11.14 4.15
CA ARG A 65 -11.43 -11.73 5.50
C ARG A 65 -10.37 -11.36 6.55
N ARG A 66 -9.45 -10.41 6.27
CA ARG A 66 -8.37 -10.06 7.21
C ARG A 66 -8.72 -8.85 8.07
N GLY A 67 -9.55 -9.08 9.10
CA GLY A 67 -9.85 -8.13 10.18
C GLY A 67 -8.96 -8.26 11.42
N GLY A 68 -7.81 -8.96 11.31
CA GLY A 68 -6.99 -9.36 12.47
C GLY A 68 -5.88 -8.39 12.87
N CYS A 69 -5.56 -7.42 12.01
CA CYS A 69 -4.54 -6.42 12.31
C CYS A 69 -5.20 -5.26 13.05
N LEU A 70 -4.74 -4.95 14.27
CA LEU A 70 -5.11 -3.76 15.04
C LEU A 70 -4.64 -2.49 14.32
N ILE A 71 -5.18 -2.22 13.13
CA ILE A 71 -5.04 -0.93 12.48
C ILE A 71 -6.24 -0.16 13.00
N ALA A 72 -5.99 0.62 14.07
CA ALA A 72 -6.97 1.50 14.65
C ALA A 72 -7.56 2.39 13.57
N SER A 73 -8.75 2.02 13.08
CA SER A 73 -9.65 2.90 12.36
C SER A 73 -10.17 3.94 13.35
N ARG A 74 -9.34 4.90 13.79
CA ARG A 74 -9.75 5.98 14.70
C ARG A 74 -9.26 7.36 14.23
N SER A 75 -10.18 8.06 13.57
CA SER A 75 -10.35 9.52 13.49
C SER A 75 -9.11 10.41 13.24
N ARG A 76 -8.74 10.52 11.95
CA ARG A 76 -8.49 11.71 11.09
C ARG A 76 -7.85 13.04 11.59
N ALA A 77 -7.69 13.33 12.88
CA ALA A 77 -7.13 14.61 13.34
C ALA A 77 -6.16 14.51 14.53
N GLN A 78 -6.27 13.50 15.39
CA GLN A 78 -5.44 13.39 16.60
C GLN A 78 -4.12 12.62 16.42
N GLU A 79 -3.95 11.95 15.27
CA GLU A 79 -2.85 11.00 15.03
C GLU A 79 -1.75 11.57 14.12
N LEU A 80 -1.82 12.82 13.64
CA LEU A 80 -1.01 13.27 12.50
C LEU A 80 0.52 13.18 12.71
N GLU A 81 1.02 13.43 13.93
CA GLU A 81 2.46 13.35 14.23
C GLU A 81 2.96 11.92 14.48
N GLY A 82 2.24 11.12 15.27
CA GLY A 82 2.59 9.72 15.55
C GLY A 82 2.31 8.77 14.39
N PHE A 83 1.29 9.07 13.60
CA PHE A 83 0.99 8.38 12.35
C PHE A 83 2.09 8.64 11.32
N SER A 84 2.59 9.88 11.23
CA SER A 84 3.69 10.20 10.32
C SER A 84 4.93 9.39 10.66
N SER A 85 5.34 9.33 11.93
CA SER A 85 6.55 8.57 12.32
C SER A 85 6.39 7.06 12.13
N LYS A 86 5.21 6.50 12.43
CA LYS A 86 4.93 5.07 12.19
C LYS A 86 4.86 4.73 10.70
N VAL A 87 4.18 5.55 9.89
CA VAL A 87 4.10 5.36 8.44
C VAL A 87 5.48 5.50 7.80
N GLU A 88 6.29 6.46 8.28
CA GLU A 88 7.65 6.64 7.82
C GLU A 88 8.54 5.45 8.20
N ALA A 89 8.42 4.91 9.41
CA ALA A 89 9.11 3.70 9.82
C ALA A 89 8.72 2.50 8.95
N GLU A 90 7.42 2.23 8.77
CA GLU A 90 6.92 1.15 7.91
C GLU A 90 7.38 1.34 6.45
N PHE A 91 7.46 2.58 5.97
CA PHE A 91 7.98 2.91 4.65
C PHE A 91 9.48 2.60 4.55
N LYS A 92 10.27 3.00 5.56
CA LYS A 92 11.71 2.69 5.64
C LYS A 92 11.97 1.19 5.67
N GLU A 93 11.17 0.43 6.41
CA GLU A 93 11.22 -1.04 6.38
C GLU A 93 10.90 -1.58 4.98
N THR A 94 9.85 -1.05 4.34
CA THR A 94 9.40 -1.52 3.02
C THR A 94 10.47 -1.29 1.94
N ILE A 95 11.17 -0.16 1.96
CA ILE A 95 12.26 0.12 1.00
C ILE A 95 13.55 -0.67 1.29
N ALA A 96 13.72 -1.15 2.53
CA ALA A 96 14.90 -1.93 2.91
C ALA A 96 14.83 -3.38 2.41
N VAL A 97 13.61 -3.88 2.16
CA VAL A 97 13.40 -5.22 1.60
C VAL A 97 13.54 -5.17 0.08
N PRO A 98 14.39 -6.01 -0.53
CA PRO A 98 14.50 -6.05 -1.98
C PRO A 98 13.16 -6.51 -2.60
N PRO A 99 12.74 -5.91 -3.73
CA PRO A 99 11.50 -6.31 -4.39
C PRO A 99 11.58 -7.77 -4.83
N THR A 100 10.50 -8.51 -4.62
CA THR A 100 10.35 -9.87 -5.14
C THR A 100 9.78 -9.83 -6.56
N GLU A 101 10.12 -10.84 -7.37
CA GLU A 101 9.54 -11.03 -8.70
C GLU A 101 8.14 -11.68 -8.64
N LEU A 102 7.73 -12.18 -7.47
CA LEU A 102 6.41 -12.79 -7.27
C LEU A 102 5.30 -11.75 -7.43
N LYS A 103 4.21 -12.15 -8.08
CA LYS A 103 3.02 -11.30 -8.17
C LYS A 103 2.33 -11.20 -6.81
N VAL A 104 1.58 -10.11 -6.62
CA VAL A 104 0.87 -9.85 -5.37
C VAL A 104 -0.07 -11.01 -5.00
N GLU A 105 -0.77 -11.59 -5.97
CA GLU A 105 -1.64 -12.74 -5.76
C GLU A 105 -0.89 -13.99 -5.25
N GLU A 106 0.35 -14.22 -5.70
CA GLU A 106 1.16 -15.37 -5.29
C GLU A 106 1.70 -15.19 -3.86
N ILE A 107 2.07 -13.97 -3.49
CA ILE A 107 2.48 -13.62 -2.13
C ILE A 107 1.32 -13.81 -1.17
N ILE A 108 0.12 -13.33 -1.54
CA ILE A 108 -1.10 -13.52 -0.74
C ILE A 108 -1.36 -15.00 -0.50
N TRP A 109 -1.30 -15.83 -1.55
CA TRP A 109 -1.52 -17.27 -1.46
C TRP A 109 -0.49 -17.98 -0.55
N LYS A 110 0.81 -17.68 -0.71
CA LYS A 110 1.88 -18.29 0.09
C LYS A 110 1.76 -17.99 1.59
N LEU A 111 1.21 -16.83 1.95
CA LEU A 111 0.98 -16.46 3.35
C LEU A 111 -0.31 -17.05 3.95
N GLU A 112 -1.13 -17.73 3.14
CA GLU A 112 -2.37 -18.41 3.59
C GLU A 112 -2.18 -19.91 3.84
N THR A 113 -1.10 -20.50 3.32
CA THR A 113 -0.76 -21.93 3.47
C THR A 113 0.22 -22.12 4.61
#